data_AF-A0A957ZEI3-F1
#
_entry.id   AF-A0A957ZEI3-F1
#
_cell.length_a   1.000
_cell.length_b   1.000
_cell.length_c   1.000
_cell.angle_alpha   90.00
_cell.angle_beta   90.00
_cell.angle_gamma   90.00
#
_symmetry.space_group_name_H-M   'P 1'
#
loop_
_entity.id
_entity.type
_entity.pdbx_description
1 polymer ?
#
loop_
_entity_poly.entity_id
_entity_poly.type
_entity_poly.pdbx_seq_one_letter_code
_entity_poly.pdbx_strand_id
1 'polypeptide(L)'
;LIGILNWALRRIGRSGTVGRFTSANLLWALLLACADWMLWGASFAAITFALAAYTTAQMQLLLPHLLASYAIAYAVGFISFITPSGFGVREGAFYVLLAPLLGGGPVTVAALAMRIWTTLGEIIMAGVSALTDLRPAELPAPEKAFSPPE
;
A
#
# COMPACT_ATOMS: atom_id res chain seq x y z
N LEU A 1 -3.81 -22.95 -2.09
CA LEU A 1 -4.12 -21.55 -1.72
C LEU A 1 -5.62 -21.33 -1.48
N ILE A 2 -6.50 -21.66 -2.44
CA ILE A 2 -7.96 -21.51 -2.27
C ILE A 2 -8.54 -22.29 -1.08
N GLY A 3 -8.05 -23.50 -0.83
CA GLY A 3 -8.51 -24.29 0.33
C GLY A 3 -8.27 -23.60 1.67
N ILE A 4 -7.08 -23.00 1.84
CA ILE A 4 -6.72 -22.23 3.05
C ILE A 4 -7.56 -20.95 3.13
N LEU A 5 -7.73 -20.24 2.02
CA LEU A 5 -8.58 -19.05 1.95
C LEU A 5 -10.03 -19.37 2.35
N ASN A 6 -10.62 -20.40 1.76
CA ASN A 6 -11.99 -20.81 2.07
C ASN A 6 -12.13 -21.31 3.51
N TRP A 7 -11.11 -21.97 4.06
CA TRP A 7 -11.06 -22.34 5.47
C TRP A 7 -11.06 -21.10 6.38
N ALA A 8 -10.22 -20.10 6.08
CA ALA A 8 -10.15 -18.85 6.83
C ALA A 8 -11.47 -18.05 6.74
N LEU A 9 -12.04 -17.94 5.54
CA LEU A 9 -13.33 -17.27 5.32
C LEU A 9 -14.46 -17.92 6.14
N ARG A 10 -14.53 -19.26 6.16
CA ARG A 10 -15.52 -19.99 6.96
C ARG A 10 -15.32 -19.76 8.46
N ARG A 11 -14.08 -19.67 8.93
CA ARG A 11 -13.78 -19.33 10.34
C ARG A 11 -14.24 -17.93 10.74
N ILE A 12 -14.28 -16.99 9.80
CA ILE A 12 -14.75 -15.61 10.00
C ILE A 12 -16.26 -15.49 9.67
N GLY A 13 -16.96 -16.61 9.43
CA GLY A 13 -18.40 -16.63 9.14
C GLY A 13 -18.79 -16.13 7.74
N ARG A 14 -17.82 -16.01 6.82
CA ARG A 14 -18.06 -15.57 5.43
C ARG A 14 -18.23 -16.78 4.50
N SER A 15 -19.15 -16.66 3.54
CA SER A 15 -19.32 -17.65 2.47
C SER A 15 -18.02 -17.79 1.66
N GLY A 16 -17.60 -19.02 1.37
CA GLY A 16 -16.43 -19.29 0.55
C GLY A 16 -16.56 -18.68 -0.86
N THR A 17 -15.43 -18.37 -1.49
CA THR A 17 -15.44 -17.73 -2.82
C THR A 17 -16.05 -18.68 -3.85
N VAL A 18 -17.14 -18.25 -4.50
CA VAL A 18 -17.85 -19.03 -5.52
C VAL A 18 -17.04 -18.99 -6.82
N GLY A 19 -16.27 -20.05 -7.11
CA GLY A 19 -15.77 -20.46 -8.44
C GLY A 19 -14.93 -19.50 -9.30
N ARG A 20 -14.71 -18.24 -8.91
CA ARG A 20 -14.24 -17.20 -9.84
C ARG A 20 -12.71 -17.07 -9.96
N PHE A 21 -11.96 -17.60 -9.01
CA PHE A 21 -10.49 -17.52 -8.98
C PHE A 21 -9.88 -18.91 -8.90
N THR A 22 -8.78 -19.14 -9.62
CA THR A 22 -7.96 -20.35 -9.51
C THR A 22 -6.87 -20.15 -8.46
N SER A 23 -6.32 -21.23 -7.90
CA SER A 23 -5.21 -21.12 -6.93
C SER A 23 -3.97 -20.48 -7.57
N ALA A 24 -3.78 -20.64 -8.88
CA ALA A 24 -2.73 -19.99 -9.65
C ALA A 24 -2.92 -18.47 -9.69
N ASN A 25 -4.13 -17.99 -9.98
CA ASN A 25 -4.41 -16.54 -10.03
C ASN A 25 -4.24 -15.88 -8.67
N LEU A 26 -4.63 -16.56 -7.58
CA LEU A 26 -4.39 -16.05 -6.22
C LEU A 26 -2.92 -16.02 -5.86
N LEU A 27 -2.15 -17.05 -6.26
CA LEU A 27 -0.71 -17.06 -6.04
C LEU A 27 -0.03 -15.94 -6.81
N TRP A 28 -0.46 -15.73 -8.05
CA TRP A 28 0.05 -14.65 -8.88
C TRP A 28 -0.27 -13.26 -8.30
N ALA A 29 -1.51 -13.05 -7.85
CA ALA A 29 -1.89 -11.82 -7.16
C ALA A 29 -1.07 -11.59 -5.88
N LEU A 30 -0.79 -12.65 -5.11
CA LEU A 30 0.05 -12.58 -3.91
C LEU A 30 1.50 -12.20 -4.27
N LEU A 31 2.06 -12.80 -5.32
CA LEU A 31 3.41 -12.48 -5.79
C LEU A 31 3.51 -11.03 -6.28
N LEU A 32 2.52 -10.56 -7.03
CA LEU A 32 2.42 -9.16 -7.46
C LEU A 32 2.32 -8.21 -6.27
N ALA A 33 1.49 -8.54 -5.27
CA ALA A 33 1.40 -7.75 -4.04
C ALA A 33 2.74 -7.71 -3.29
N CYS A 34 3.42 -8.85 -3.15
CA CYS A 34 4.76 -8.89 -2.55
C CYS A 34 5.76 -8.02 -3.34
N ALA A 35 5.73 -8.08 -4.67
CA ALA A 35 6.60 -7.27 -5.52
C ALA A 35 6.31 -5.76 -5.36
N ASP A 36 5.05 -5.37 -5.29
CA ASP A 36 4.63 -3.99 -5.01
C ASP A 36 5.16 -3.49 -3.65
N TRP A 37 4.99 -4.30 -2.59
CA TRP A 37 5.54 -3.96 -1.28
C TRP A 37 7.06 -3.84 -1.28
N MET A 38 7.75 -4.71 -2.02
CA MET A 38 9.21 -4.63 -2.18
C MET A 38 9.63 -3.37 -2.95
N LEU A 39 8.86 -2.99 -3.98
CA LEU A 39 9.12 -1.76 -4.75
C LEU A 39 8.98 -0.52 -3.86
N TRP A 40 7.92 -0.44 -3.07
CA TRP A 40 7.75 0.67 -2.13
C TRP A 40 8.79 0.70 -1.02
N GLY A 41 9.14 -0.46 -0.47
CA GLY A 41 10.26 -0.59 0.46
C GLY A 41 11.57 -0.12 -0.17
N ALA A 42 11.82 -0.45 -1.44
CA ALA A 42 13.01 -0.04 -2.17
C ALA A 42 13.04 1.48 -2.40
N SER A 43 11.89 2.11 -2.70
CA SER A 43 11.77 3.57 -2.74
C SER A 43 12.14 4.21 -1.41
N PHE A 44 11.66 3.64 -0.29
CA PHE A 44 12.03 4.13 1.05
C PHE A 44 13.52 3.96 1.35
N ALA A 45 14.09 2.81 0.98
CA ALA A 45 15.51 2.58 1.14
C ALA A 45 16.35 3.57 0.31
N ALA A 46 15.96 3.82 -0.93
CA ALA A 46 16.62 4.78 -1.81
C ALA A 46 16.60 6.20 -1.22
N ILE A 47 15.44 6.66 -0.72
CA ILE A 47 15.33 7.95 -0.04
C ILE A 47 16.22 7.98 1.20
N THR A 48 16.17 6.94 2.03
CA THR A 48 16.97 6.87 3.27
C THR A 48 18.47 6.92 2.98
N PHE A 49 18.94 6.19 1.98
CA PHE A 49 20.35 6.18 1.57
C PHE A 49 20.78 7.47 0.87
N ALA A 50 19.86 8.27 0.35
CA ALA A 50 20.17 9.59 -0.20
C ALA A 50 20.38 10.66 0.88
N LEU A 51 19.92 10.44 2.12
CA LEU A 51 20.01 11.43 3.20
C LEU A 51 21.38 11.52 3.86
N ALA A 52 22.23 10.50 3.72
CA ALA A 52 23.55 10.45 4.34
C ALA A 52 24.48 9.52 3.56
N ALA A 53 25.79 9.63 3.84
CA ALA A 53 26.77 8.71 3.26
C ALA A 53 26.74 7.36 4.00
N TYR A 54 26.39 6.30 3.28
CA TYR A 54 26.49 4.91 3.74
C TYR A 54 27.52 4.17 2.89
N THR A 55 28.32 3.33 3.54
CA THR A 55 29.16 2.36 2.82
C THR A 55 28.30 1.25 2.20
N THR A 56 28.79 0.60 1.15
CA THR A 56 28.09 -0.54 0.52
C THR A 56 27.73 -1.63 1.53
N ALA A 57 28.63 -1.91 2.48
CA ALA A 57 28.39 -2.89 3.54
C ALA A 57 27.23 -2.46 4.47
N GLN A 58 27.17 -1.19 4.86
CA GLN A 58 26.06 -0.66 5.65
C GLN A 58 24.74 -0.72 4.88
N MET A 59 24.74 -0.34 3.60
CA MET A 59 23.54 -0.40 2.77
C MET A 59 23.00 -1.84 2.66
N GLN A 60 23.88 -2.83 2.47
CA GLN A 60 23.50 -4.24 2.40
C GLN A 60 22.88 -4.75 3.71
N LEU A 61 23.42 -4.33 4.86
CA LEU A 61 22.88 -4.69 6.18
C LEU A 61 21.53 -4.01 6.46
N LEU A 62 21.36 -2.76 6.03
CA LEU A 62 20.17 -1.95 6.31
C LEU A 62 19.01 -2.22 5.35
N LEU A 63 19.31 -2.59 4.09
CA LEU A 63 18.30 -2.80 3.05
C LEU A 63 17.14 -3.72 3.49
N PRO A 64 17.36 -4.94 4.01
CA PRO A 64 16.24 -5.81 4.42
C PRO A 64 15.38 -5.19 5.54
N HIS A 65 16.00 -4.44 6.45
CA HIS A 65 15.29 -3.73 7.52
C HIS A 65 14.41 -2.62 6.96
N LEU A 66 14.89 -1.86 5.98
CA LEU A 66 14.15 -0.79 5.32
C LEU A 66 12.97 -1.33 4.50
N LEU A 67 13.19 -2.41 3.73
CA LEU A 67 12.15 -3.09 2.97
C LEU A 67 11.02 -3.60 3.88
N ALA A 68 11.37 -4.33 4.93
CA ALA A 68 10.40 -4.90 5.87
C ALA A 68 9.67 -3.81 6.67
N SER A 69 10.41 -2.81 7.17
CA SER A 69 9.83 -1.74 7.99
C SER A 69 8.81 -0.91 7.22
N TYR A 70 8.98 -0.73 5.91
CA TYR A 70 7.97 -0.04 5.09
C TYR A 70 6.62 -0.75 5.11
N ALA A 71 6.61 -2.06 4.83
CA ALA A 71 5.38 -2.84 4.82
C ALA A 71 4.73 -2.88 6.21
N ILE A 72 5.53 -3.05 7.27
CA ILE A 72 5.04 -3.07 8.66
C ILE A 72 4.47 -1.71 9.04
N ALA A 73 5.20 -0.62 8.82
CA ALA A 73 4.75 0.73 9.17
C ALA A 73 3.50 1.14 8.40
N TYR A 74 3.39 0.75 7.12
CA TYR A 74 2.17 0.98 6.35
C TYR A 74 0.99 0.19 6.93
N ALA A 75 1.15 -1.10 7.25
CA ALA A 75 0.10 -1.90 7.86
C ALA A 75 -0.36 -1.33 9.21
N VAL A 76 0.60 -0.90 10.06
CA VAL A 76 0.31 -0.24 11.34
C VAL A 76 -0.45 1.08 11.14
N GLY A 77 -0.02 1.90 10.17
CA GLY A 77 -0.73 3.13 9.80
C GLY A 77 -2.14 2.87 9.26
N PHE A 78 -2.32 1.80 8.49
CA PHE A 78 -3.61 1.42 7.91
C PHE A 78 -4.60 0.88 8.95
N ILE A 79 -4.13 0.12 9.94
CA ILE A 79 -4.96 -0.42 11.03
C ILE A 79 -5.29 0.67 12.07
N SER A 80 -4.57 1.79 12.07
CA SER A 80 -4.84 2.92 12.97
C SER A 80 -6.21 3.55 12.67
N PHE A 81 -7.18 3.30 13.53
CA PHE A 81 -8.47 4.00 13.52
C PHE A 81 -8.39 5.42 14.11
N ILE A 82 -7.24 5.79 14.67
CA ILE A 82 -7.06 7.01 15.46
C ILE A 82 -6.66 8.20 14.57
N THR A 83 -5.92 7.95 13.49
CA THR A 83 -5.34 9.03 12.67
C THR A 83 -5.70 8.92 11.20
N PRO A 84 -6.21 9.99 10.56
CA PRO A 84 -6.48 10.01 9.12
C PRO A 84 -5.20 9.70 8.33
N SER A 85 -5.28 8.77 7.37
CA SER A 85 -4.14 8.34 6.55
C SER A 85 -2.93 7.80 7.35
N GLY A 86 -3.15 7.40 8.62
CA GLY A 86 -2.07 6.94 9.49
C GLY A 86 -1.08 8.03 9.92
N PHE A 87 -1.45 9.32 9.82
CA PHE A 87 -0.61 10.46 10.18
C PHE A 87 -0.07 10.31 11.61
N GLY A 88 1.25 10.38 11.78
CA GLY A 88 1.95 10.24 13.07
C GLY A 88 2.16 8.79 13.50
N VAL A 89 1.22 7.89 13.23
CA VAL A 89 1.33 6.47 13.61
C VAL A 89 2.29 5.72 12.70
N ARG A 90 2.24 5.99 11.39
CA ARG A 90 3.16 5.38 10.43
C ARG A 90 4.61 5.83 10.67
N GLU A 91 4.81 7.12 10.93
CA GLU A 91 6.11 7.70 11.26
C GLU A 91 6.62 7.21 12.61
N GLY A 92 5.73 7.07 13.59
CA GLY A 92 6.05 6.43 14.87
C GLY A 92 6.50 4.98 14.69
N ALA A 93 5.82 4.21 13.81
CA ALA A 93 6.22 2.84 13.50
C ALA A 93 7.60 2.79 12.84
N PHE A 94 7.88 3.66 11.87
CA PHE A 94 9.23 3.79 11.29
C PHE A 94 10.27 4.11 12.37
N TYR A 95 9.97 5.09 13.24
CA TYR A 95 10.86 5.50 14.32
C TYR A 95 11.18 4.33 15.25
N VAL A 96 10.17 3.62 15.75
CA VAL A 96 10.35 2.48 16.67
C VAL A 96 11.17 1.36 16.02
N LEU A 97 10.92 1.05 14.74
CA LEU A 97 11.59 -0.05 14.05
C LEU A 97 13.04 0.29 13.67
N LEU A 98 13.33 1.54 13.29
CA LEU A 98 14.58 1.90 12.63
C LEU A 98 15.47 2.84 13.43
N ALA A 99 14.95 3.60 14.41
CA ALA A 99 15.77 4.49 15.22
C ALA A 99 16.92 3.76 15.96
N PRO A 100 16.75 2.50 16.44
CA PRO A 100 17.87 1.75 17.01
C PRO A 100 19.01 1.44 16.04
N LEU A 101 18.74 1.47 14.73
CA LEU A 101 19.71 1.13 13.67
C LEU A 101 20.32 2.36 13.00
N LEU A 102 19.51 3.40 12.79
CA LEU A 102 19.86 4.58 11.98
C LEU A 102 19.92 5.88 12.80
N GLY A 103 19.48 5.84 14.06
CA GLY A 103 19.23 7.03 14.86
C GLY A 103 17.88 7.67 14.56
N GLY A 104 17.29 8.32 15.56
CA GLY A 104 15.95 8.90 15.44
C GLY A 104 15.84 10.01 14.39
N GLY A 105 16.84 10.90 14.32
CA GLY A 105 16.84 12.03 13.38
C GLY A 105 16.73 11.60 11.92
N PRO A 106 17.67 10.78 11.39
CA PRO A 106 17.62 10.29 10.01
C PRO A 106 16.32 9.56 9.68
N VAL A 107 15.80 8.75 10.60
CA VAL A 107 14.55 8.00 10.40
C VAL A 107 13.34 8.92 10.28
N THR A 108 13.24 9.94 11.14
CA THR A 108 12.16 10.93 11.07
C THR A 108 12.22 11.69 9.74
N VAL A 109 13.40 12.12 9.30
CA VAL A 109 13.56 12.81 8.01
C VAL A 109 13.17 11.89 6.84
N ALA A 110 13.62 10.64 6.84
CA ALA A 110 13.28 9.67 5.80
C ALA A 110 11.78 9.38 5.74
N ALA A 111 11.12 9.21 6.89
CA ALA A 111 9.68 8.98 6.97
C ALA A 111 8.88 10.15 6.39
N LEU A 112 9.27 11.39 6.73
CA LEU A 112 8.63 12.60 6.18
C LEU A 112 8.91 12.76 4.68
N ALA A 113 10.14 12.51 4.24
CA ALA A 113 10.50 12.55 2.82
C ALA A 113 9.68 11.56 1.98
N MET A 114 9.44 10.36 2.50
CA MET A 114 8.55 9.39 1.82
C MET A 114 7.12 9.88 1.69
N ARG A 115 6.61 10.64 2.68
CA ARG A 115 5.27 11.19 2.58
C ARG A 115 5.17 12.25 1.51
N ILE A 116 6.17 13.12 1.44
CA ILE A 116 6.25 14.10 0.36
C ILE A 116 6.28 13.36 -0.99
N TRP A 117 7.11 12.32 -1.11
CA TRP A 117 7.17 11.49 -2.32
C TRP A 117 5.82 10.87 -2.70
N THR A 118 5.12 10.22 -1.77
CA THR A 118 3.84 9.57 -2.05
C THR A 118 2.74 10.58 -2.37
N THR A 119 2.66 11.66 -1.60
CA THR A 119 1.64 12.71 -1.79
C THR A 119 1.86 13.47 -3.10
N LEU A 120 3.10 13.71 -3.51
CA LEU A 120 3.38 14.25 -4.84
C LEU A 120 2.90 13.31 -5.94
N GLY A 121 3.19 12.00 -5.82
CA GLY A 121 2.69 11.00 -6.76
C GLY A 121 1.16 11.01 -6.87
N GLU A 122 0.47 11.04 -5.73
CA GLU A 122 -1.00 11.13 -5.66
C GLU A 122 -1.53 12.40 -6.32
N ILE A 123 -0.93 13.56 -6.03
CA ILE A 123 -1.33 14.84 -6.63
C ILE A 123 -1.11 14.85 -8.15
N ILE A 124 0.03 14.33 -8.62
CA ILE A 124 0.32 14.27 -10.07
C ILE A 124 -0.70 13.36 -10.75
N MET A 125 -0.95 12.16 -10.21
CA MET A 125 -1.92 11.22 -10.81
C MET A 125 -3.35 11.78 -10.77
N ALA A 126 -3.75 12.42 -9.66
CA ALA A 126 -5.05 13.08 -9.56
C ALA A 126 -5.17 14.24 -10.57
N GLY A 127 -4.10 15.04 -10.73
CA GLY A 127 -4.04 16.11 -11.72
C GLY A 127 -4.15 15.59 -13.15
N VAL A 128 -3.43 14.51 -13.49
CA VAL A 128 -3.55 13.84 -14.81
C VAL A 128 -4.98 13.36 -15.03
N SER A 129 -5.58 12.66 -14.07
CA SER A 129 -6.97 12.17 -14.17
C SER A 129 -7.94 13.31 -14.44
N ALA A 130 -7.85 14.40 -13.68
CA ALA A 130 -8.72 15.56 -13.82
C ALA A 130 -8.59 16.26 -15.19
N LEU A 131 -7.39 16.24 -15.79
CA LEU A 131 -7.16 16.78 -17.13
C LEU A 131 -7.66 15.84 -18.25
N THR A 132 -7.70 14.53 -17.99
CA THR A 132 -8.16 13.53 -18.97
C THR A 132 -9.67 13.23 -18.91
N ASP A 133 -10.36 13.59 -17.82
CA ASP A 133 -11.82 13.43 -17.64
C ASP A 133 -12.64 14.46 -18.47
N LEU A 134 -12.31 14.58 -19.76
CA LEU A 134 -13.09 15.29 -20.77
C LEU A 134 -14.21 14.39 -21.31
N ARG A 135 -15.24 14.16 -20.49
CA ARG A 135 -16.67 13.88 -20.83
C ARG A 135 -17.26 12.89 -19.82
N PRO A 136 -18.30 13.27 -19.07
CA PRO A 136 -19.23 12.30 -18.50
C PRO A 136 -19.78 11.48 -19.67
N ALA A 137 -19.57 10.16 -19.66
CA ALA A 137 -20.38 9.29 -20.50
C ALA A 137 -21.83 9.53 -20.07
N GLU A 138 -22.65 10.10 -20.98
CA GLU A 138 -24.10 10.14 -20.77
C GLU A 138 -24.54 8.70 -20.54
N LEU A 139 -24.86 8.38 -19.28
CA LEU A 139 -25.49 7.11 -18.97
C LEU A 139 -26.79 7.07 -19.78
N PRO A 140 -27.01 6.06 -20.63
CA PRO A 140 -28.26 5.95 -21.36
C PRO A 140 -29.40 6.01 -20.35
N ALA A 141 -30.38 6.88 -20.62
CA ALA A 141 -31.52 7.09 -19.75
C ALA A 141 -32.13 5.72 -19.41
N PRO A 142 -32.50 5.48 -18.14
CA PRO A 142 -33.11 4.21 -17.76
C PRO A 142 -34.31 3.97 -18.68
N GLU A 143 -34.19 2.96 -19.53
CA GLU A 143 -35.29 2.48 -20.34
C GLU A 143 -36.45 2.20 -19.39
N LYS A 144 -37.65 2.73 -19.69
CA LYS A 144 -38.84 2.60 -18.86
C LYS A 144 -39.17 1.12 -18.71
N ALA A 145 -38.58 0.48 -17.71
CA ALA A 145 -38.82 -0.90 -17.39
C ALA A 145 -40.19 -1.00 -16.73
N PHE A 146 -41.08 -1.72 -17.41
CA PHE A 146 -42.29 -2.34 -16.89
C PHE A 146 -43.48 -1.41 -16.60
N SER A 147 -44.30 -1.18 -17.62
CA SER A 147 -45.73 -0.90 -17.43
C SER A 147 -46.42 -2.20 -16.99
N PRO A 148 -47.10 -2.25 -15.83
CA PRO A 148 -47.89 -3.42 -15.45
C PRO A 148 -49.09 -3.60 -16.41
N PRO A 149 -49.51 -4.85 -16.69
CA PRO A 149 -50.69 -5.11 -17.50
C PRO A 149 -51.96 -4.62 -16.80
N GLU A 150 -52.86 -4.01 -17.58
CA GLU A 150 -54.20 -3.55 -17.18
C GLU A 150 -55.12 -4.70 -16.75
#